data_AF-A0A409YWQ5-F1
#
_entry.id   AF-A0A409YWQ5-F1
#
_cell.length_a   1.000
_cell.length_b   1.000
_cell.length_c   1.000
_cell.angle_alpha   90.00
_cell.angle_beta   90.00
_cell.angle_gamma   90.00
#
_symmetry.space_group_name_H-M   'P 1'
#
loop_
_entity.id
_entity.type
_entity.pdbx_description
1 polymer ?
#
loop_
_entity_poly.entity_id
_entity_poly.type
_entity_poly.pdbx_seq_one_letter_code
_entity_poly.pdbx_strand_id
1 'polypeptide(L)'
;MGVKGINPFLERFCPDVVKKLPSRFKTLAGNRVVFDGTLITQRFHFGRKVHPYRHVSGWYKVAHELRESGVSAICVFDGKERSIAKAREIERRASLRLMAGSRGSLEKERFHRLHQLQSAVELFQGLSPKGRQGVVAALRERPLPVDETPEILTDRLTDVADSEVASSDFAPEVPPPILDESQGLSHYLLLTPDKLAEYFRILYINYKASIAKFLWVDPLASLVPGETGALNEDKEDVQNAVTKSQHDLALDEGFLWSKIVEGLTPPGEKLQEAVEDSLANLVRRSYLMFISFDKRVNRAKTSTYRESIEILEAMGIPCINATGAVEAESLASALVVNGHADFVASEDTDVLVYGAPLMKNVTSPSEPLVIVSGGDISSSLGLSKAAYIDLALLMGTDFTDRIKNIGPKTAYEFIKRYGNIEGVVAAVRKETRYSSWSWEDYLARVNAARLLFTTAPPLPPVESFKGRGIDHGAVEAILTRSDLRSLLHKGNHWDYEAAYEDAMGKDYFGDRPAAS
;
A
#
# COMPACT_ATOMS: atom_id res chain seq x y z
N MET A 1 10.28 2.79 -0.02
CA MET A 1 10.82 3.04 -1.37
C MET A 1 12.26 3.48 -1.18
N GLY A 2 13.16 2.74 -1.80
CA GLY A 2 14.61 2.91 -1.70
C GLY A 2 15.25 2.39 -0.41
N VAL A 3 16.26 3.10 0.07
CA VAL A 3 17.12 2.72 1.20
C VAL A 3 16.34 2.48 2.51
N LYS A 4 16.38 1.23 2.99
CA LYS A 4 15.67 0.80 4.21
C LYS A 4 16.22 1.50 5.46
N GLY A 5 15.33 2.18 6.20
CA GLY A 5 15.66 2.81 7.48
C GLY A 5 16.53 4.07 7.41
N ILE A 6 16.68 4.69 6.23
CA ILE A 6 17.50 5.89 6.05
C ILE A 6 16.92 7.13 6.75
N ASN A 7 15.60 7.33 6.75
CA ASN A 7 15.00 8.51 7.40
C ASN A 7 15.30 8.56 8.91
N PRO A 8 14.98 7.53 9.74
CA PRO A 8 15.32 7.56 11.16
C PRO A 8 16.83 7.55 11.41
N PHE A 9 17.64 7.03 10.47
CA PHE A 9 19.09 7.12 10.54
C PHE A 9 19.57 8.58 10.36
N LEU A 10 19.10 9.29 9.34
CA LEU A 10 19.49 10.67 9.09
C LEU A 10 19.02 11.62 10.20
N GLU A 11 17.79 11.45 10.69
CA GLU A 11 17.27 12.22 11.83
C GLU A 11 18.14 12.06 13.09
N ARG A 12 18.78 10.90 13.26
CA ARG A 12 19.64 10.61 14.42
C ARG A 12 21.10 11.06 14.22
N PHE A 13 21.68 10.80 13.05
CA PHE A 13 23.11 10.97 12.81
C PHE A 13 23.46 12.28 12.11
N CYS A 14 22.53 12.85 11.34
CA CYS A 14 22.72 14.09 10.57
C CYS A 14 21.43 14.93 10.56
N PRO A 15 20.86 15.33 11.72
CA PRO A 15 19.56 15.99 11.77
C PRO A 15 19.49 17.27 10.92
N ASP A 16 20.60 18.00 10.78
CA ASP A 16 20.68 19.26 10.05
C ASP A 16 20.42 19.13 8.54
N VAL A 17 20.54 17.91 7.98
CA VAL A 17 20.26 17.65 6.55
C VAL A 17 18.77 17.55 6.26
N VAL A 18 17.93 17.40 7.29
CA VAL A 18 16.47 17.29 7.18
C VAL A 18 15.81 18.60 7.57
N LYS A 19 15.20 19.27 6.60
CA LYS A 19 14.50 20.54 6.78
C LYS A 19 13.01 20.40 6.50
N LYS A 20 12.17 20.82 7.44
CA LYS A 20 10.72 20.88 7.25
C LYS A 20 10.31 22.28 6.78
N LEU A 21 9.43 22.34 5.78
CA LEU A 21 8.86 23.58 5.25
C LEU A 21 7.34 23.61 5.52
N PRO A 22 6.89 24.21 6.64
CA PRO A 22 5.47 24.31 6.98
C PRO A 22 4.66 25.11 5.95
N SER A 23 5.28 26.11 5.33
CA SER A 23 4.65 26.93 4.29
C SER A 23 4.72 26.30 2.89
N ARG A 24 5.09 25.00 2.82
CA ARG A 24 5.22 24.22 1.59
C ARG A 24 6.03 24.96 0.52
N PHE A 25 5.50 25.17 -0.68
CA PHE A 25 6.23 25.80 -1.78
C PHE A 25 6.44 27.30 -1.64
N LYS A 26 5.73 27.99 -0.74
CA LYS A 26 5.72 29.48 -0.66
C LYS A 26 7.09 30.09 -0.41
N THR A 27 8.03 29.35 0.17
CA THR A 27 9.40 29.81 0.47
C THR A 27 10.41 29.42 -0.60
N LEU A 28 9.96 28.87 -1.74
CA LEU A 28 10.82 28.33 -2.80
C LEU A 28 10.66 29.12 -4.12
N ALA A 29 10.20 30.36 -4.04
CA ALA A 29 10.02 31.20 -5.23
C ALA A 29 11.32 31.31 -6.04
N GLY A 30 11.23 31.07 -7.35
CA GLY A 30 12.38 31.03 -8.26
C GLY A 30 13.09 29.68 -8.34
N ASN A 31 12.83 28.75 -7.40
CA ASN A 31 13.37 27.40 -7.49
C ASN A 31 12.69 26.59 -8.60
N ARG A 32 13.38 25.53 -8.99
CA ARG A 32 12.92 24.55 -9.96
C ARG A 32 12.95 23.14 -9.36
N VAL A 33 11.83 22.44 -9.47
CA VAL A 33 11.66 21.09 -8.92
C VAL A 33 11.48 20.06 -10.04
N VAL A 34 12.22 18.96 -9.98
CA VAL A 34 11.99 17.81 -10.87
C VAL A 34 11.15 16.78 -10.14
N PHE A 35 10.00 16.42 -10.70
CA PHE A 35 9.11 15.43 -10.15
C PHE A 35 9.43 14.05 -10.71
N ASP A 36 9.48 13.06 -9.82
CA ASP A 36 9.29 11.66 -10.16
C ASP A 36 7.82 11.44 -10.52
N GLY A 37 7.50 11.66 -11.80
CA GLY A 37 6.16 11.62 -12.35
C GLY A 37 5.51 10.26 -12.23
N THR A 38 6.29 9.18 -12.34
CA THR A 38 5.80 7.81 -12.17
C THR A 38 5.28 7.62 -10.75
N LEU A 39 6.13 7.85 -9.74
CA LEU A 39 5.79 7.59 -8.36
C LEU A 39 4.70 8.55 -7.85
N ILE A 40 4.80 9.83 -8.19
CA ILE A 40 3.80 10.82 -7.77
C ILE A 40 2.43 10.53 -8.39
N THR A 41 2.39 10.09 -9.66
CA THR A 41 1.13 9.64 -10.30
C THR A 41 0.54 8.43 -9.58
N GLN A 42 1.38 7.45 -9.22
CA GLN A 42 0.93 6.29 -8.45
C GLN A 42 0.37 6.72 -7.08
N ARG A 43 1.05 7.62 -6.36
CA ARG A 43 0.54 8.12 -5.07
C ARG A 43 -0.81 8.81 -5.20
N PHE A 44 -1.03 9.60 -6.25
CA PHE A 44 -2.36 10.16 -6.49
C PHE A 44 -3.39 9.10 -6.86
N HIS A 45 -3.03 8.11 -7.69
CA HIS A 45 -3.93 7.02 -8.06
C HIS A 45 -4.38 6.19 -6.86
N PHE A 46 -3.53 6.01 -5.86
CA PHE A 46 -3.86 5.33 -4.60
C PHE A 46 -4.33 6.28 -3.49
N GLY A 47 -4.48 7.57 -3.81
CA GLY A 47 -4.98 8.58 -2.90
C GLY A 47 -6.35 8.23 -2.34
N ARG A 48 -6.63 8.72 -1.12
CA ARG A 48 -7.80 8.32 -0.33
C ARG A 48 -9.14 8.69 -0.96
N LYS A 49 -9.20 9.80 -1.72
CA LYS A 49 -10.40 10.19 -2.46
C LYS A 49 -10.74 9.15 -3.53
N VAL A 50 -11.97 8.65 -3.50
CA VAL A 50 -12.50 7.69 -4.49
C VAL A 50 -12.97 8.48 -5.71
N HIS A 51 -12.10 8.64 -6.71
CA HIS A 51 -12.45 9.23 -8.00
C HIS A 51 -11.58 8.62 -9.11
N PRO A 52 -12.14 8.22 -10.27
CA PRO A 52 -11.36 7.61 -11.35
C PRO A 52 -10.18 8.48 -11.82
N TYR A 53 -10.41 9.79 -11.93
CA TYR A 53 -9.42 10.80 -12.35
C TYR A 53 -8.73 11.54 -11.20
N ARG A 54 -8.62 10.91 -10.02
CA ARG A 54 -7.93 11.52 -8.85
C ARG A 54 -6.48 11.94 -9.13
N HIS A 55 -5.80 11.26 -10.05
CA HIS A 55 -4.47 11.61 -10.52
C HIS A 55 -4.45 12.94 -11.28
N VAL A 56 -5.44 13.19 -12.15
CA VAL A 56 -5.64 14.49 -12.82
C VAL A 56 -5.87 15.60 -11.80
N SER A 57 -6.77 15.37 -10.83
CA SER A 57 -7.04 16.35 -9.77
C SER A 57 -5.80 16.63 -8.90
N GLY A 58 -5.03 15.60 -8.57
CA GLY A 58 -3.81 15.73 -7.77
C GLY A 58 -2.76 16.58 -8.46
N TRP A 59 -2.46 16.25 -9.72
CA TRP A 59 -1.51 17.02 -10.53
C TRP A 59 -1.95 18.46 -10.78
N TYR A 60 -3.23 18.68 -11.10
CA TYR A 60 -3.78 20.03 -11.28
C TYR A 60 -3.55 20.91 -10.04
N LYS A 61 -3.80 20.37 -8.84
CA LYS A 61 -3.62 21.11 -7.59
C LYS A 61 -2.15 21.40 -7.28
N VAL A 62 -1.26 20.44 -7.48
CA VAL A 62 0.19 20.66 -7.29
C VAL A 62 0.72 21.68 -8.29
N ALA A 63 0.36 21.56 -9.57
CA ALA A 63 0.74 22.51 -10.61
C ALA A 63 0.26 23.94 -10.29
N HIS A 64 -0.95 24.06 -9.74
CA HIS A 64 -1.47 25.34 -9.26
C HIS A 64 -0.68 25.90 -8.08
N GLU A 65 -0.40 25.08 -7.06
CA GLU A 65 0.35 25.48 -5.85
C GLU A 65 1.77 25.95 -6.20
N LEU A 66 2.44 25.25 -7.13
CA LEU A 66 3.75 25.63 -7.66
C LEU A 66 3.71 27.00 -8.32
N ARG A 67 2.72 27.23 -9.19
CA ARG A 67 2.54 28.51 -9.90
C ARG A 67 2.29 29.67 -8.95
N GLU A 68 1.38 29.50 -7.98
CA GLU A 68 1.10 30.51 -6.96
C GLU A 68 2.33 30.84 -6.11
N SER A 69 3.22 29.87 -5.95
CA SER A 69 4.47 30.02 -5.20
C SER A 69 5.66 30.49 -6.05
N GLY A 70 5.47 30.72 -7.35
CA GLY A 70 6.55 31.09 -8.27
C GLY A 70 7.62 30.00 -8.45
N VAL A 71 7.25 28.73 -8.29
CA VAL A 71 8.13 27.57 -8.45
C VAL A 71 7.94 26.98 -9.85
N SER A 72 9.04 26.73 -10.55
CA SER A 72 9.00 26.03 -11.86
C SER A 72 9.17 24.52 -11.68
N ALA A 73 8.70 23.74 -12.64
CA ALA A 73 8.77 22.28 -12.55
C ALA A 73 9.22 21.61 -13.85
N ILE A 74 9.71 20.38 -13.72
CA ILE A 74 9.86 19.36 -14.77
C ILE A 74 9.26 18.09 -14.21
N CYS A 75 8.58 17.29 -15.03
CA CYS A 75 8.09 15.98 -14.63
C CYS A 75 8.80 14.88 -15.43
N VAL A 76 9.33 13.86 -14.77
CA VAL A 76 10.04 12.75 -15.40
C VAL A 76 9.27 11.45 -15.18
N PHE A 77 9.09 10.66 -16.22
CA PHE A 77 8.44 9.35 -16.17
C PHE A 77 9.43 8.24 -16.57
N ASP A 78 9.18 7.03 -16.08
CA ASP A 78 10.04 5.86 -16.29
C ASP A 78 10.23 5.54 -17.77
N GLY A 79 11.37 4.93 -18.08
CA GLY A 79 11.63 4.32 -19.37
C GLY A 79 10.73 3.11 -19.65
N LYS A 80 10.62 2.77 -20.94
CA LYS A 80 9.81 1.63 -21.40
C LYS A 80 10.46 0.27 -21.09
N GLU A 81 11.77 0.25 -20.93
CA GLU A 81 12.52 -0.98 -20.65
C GLU A 81 12.74 -1.14 -19.14
N ARG A 82 12.94 -2.38 -18.69
CA ARG A 82 13.16 -2.70 -17.28
C ARG A 82 14.63 -3.03 -17.03
N SER A 83 15.19 -2.49 -15.95
CA SER A 83 16.55 -2.82 -15.54
C SER A 83 16.63 -4.26 -15.05
N ILE A 84 17.63 -5.00 -15.54
CA ILE A 84 17.93 -6.37 -15.09
C ILE A 84 18.20 -6.39 -13.58
N ALA A 85 18.81 -5.33 -13.04
CA ALA A 85 19.12 -5.22 -11.62
C ALA A 85 17.87 -5.21 -10.71
N LYS A 86 16.69 -4.81 -11.22
CA LYS A 86 15.41 -4.86 -10.49
C LYS A 86 14.57 -6.11 -10.77
N ALA A 87 15.02 -7.04 -11.61
CA ALA A 87 14.21 -8.20 -12.00
C ALA A 87 13.67 -8.99 -10.78
N ARG A 88 14.52 -9.23 -9.78
CA ARG A 88 14.12 -9.90 -8.52
C ARG A 88 13.11 -9.09 -7.72
N GLU A 89 13.31 -7.79 -7.59
CA GLU A 89 12.37 -6.94 -6.87
C GLU A 89 11.00 -6.89 -7.58
N ILE A 90 11.00 -6.88 -8.91
CA ILE A 90 9.77 -6.96 -9.73
C ILE A 90 9.04 -8.29 -9.50
N GLU A 91 9.79 -9.40 -9.49
CA GLU A 91 9.25 -10.74 -9.23
C GLU A 91 8.70 -10.86 -7.80
N ARG A 92 9.46 -10.42 -6.80
CA ARG A 92 9.03 -10.35 -5.40
C ARG A 92 7.72 -9.55 -5.28
N ARG A 93 7.63 -8.38 -5.92
CA ARG A 93 6.40 -7.57 -5.96
C ARG A 93 5.26 -8.27 -6.70
N ALA A 94 5.53 -9.10 -7.71
CA ALA A 94 4.50 -9.89 -8.38
C ALA A 94 3.93 -10.96 -7.46
N SER A 95 4.78 -11.70 -6.75
CA SER A 95 4.37 -12.70 -5.76
C SER A 95 3.57 -12.08 -4.62
N LEU A 96 4.04 -10.95 -4.06
CA LEU A 96 3.30 -10.23 -3.01
C LEU A 96 1.91 -9.73 -3.47
N ARG A 97 1.80 -9.31 -4.74
CA ARG A 97 0.50 -8.89 -5.31
C ARG A 97 -0.44 -10.06 -5.53
N LEU A 98 0.07 -11.21 -5.96
CA LEU A 98 -0.73 -12.43 -6.08
C LEU A 98 -1.32 -12.81 -4.72
N MET A 99 -0.48 -12.82 -3.69
CA MET A 99 -0.91 -13.07 -2.30
C MET A 99 -1.93 -12.03 -1.81
N ALA A 100 -1.68 -10.73 -2.07
CA ALA A 100 -2.63 -9.68 -1.72
C ALA A 100 -3.97 -9.82 -2.45
N GLY A 101 -3.97 -10.33 -3.68
CA GLY A 101 -5.17 -10.66 -4.45
C GLY A 101 -6.00 -11.76 -3.80
N SER A 102 -5.34 -12.87 -3.45
CA SER A 102 -5.98 -14.01 -2.76
C SER A 102 -6.52 -13.60 -1.39
N ARG A 103 -5.77 -12.81 -0.60
CA ARG A 103 -6.26 -12.28 0.68
C ARG A 103 -7.41 -11.28 0.51
N GLY A 104 -7.30 -10.41 -0.49
CA GLY A 104 -8.30 -9.39 -0.79
C GLY A 104 -9.65 -9.95 -1.20
N SER A 105 -9.69 -11.08 -1.91
CA SER A 105 -10.95 -11.73 -2.28
C SER A 105 -11.72 -12.21 -1.04
N LEU A 106 -11.03 -12.79 -0.05
CA LEU A 106 -11.63 -13.20 1.23
C LEU A 106 -12.22 -11.99 1.97
N GLU A 107 -11.50 -10.88 2.03
CA GLU A 107 -11.96 -9.67 2.73
C GLU A 107 -13.09 -8.96 1.97
N LYS A 108 -13.11 -9.03 0.63
CA LYS A 108 -14.27 -8.60 -0.16
C LYS A 108 -15.49 -9.43 0.23
N GLU A 109 -15.40 -10.76 0.21
CA GLU A 109 -16.50 -11.64 0.60
C GLU A 109 -17.01 -11.38 2.03
N ARG A 110 -16.08 -11.20 2.99
CA ARG A 110 -16.39 -10.86 4.39
C ARG A 110 -17.16 -9.55 4.49
N PHE A 111 -16.65 -8.48 3.88
CA PHE A 111 -17.28 -7.16 3.95
C PHE A 111 -18.71 -7.19 3.39
N HIS A 112 -18.92 -7.81 2.23
CA HIS A 112 -20.25 -7.91 1.62
C HIS A 112 -21.22 -8.69 2.52
N ARG A 113 -20.78 -9.82 3.08
CA ARG A 113 -21.59 -10.63 4.00
C ARG A 113 -21.94 -9.87 5.28
N LEU A 114 -20.98 -9.18 5.89
CA LEU A 114 -21.21 -8.40 7.11
C LEU A 114 -22.15 -7.21 6.87
N HIS A 115 -22.02 -6.53 5.73
CA HIS A 115 -22.92 -5.46 5.34
C HIS A 115 -24.36 -5.98 5.13
N GLN A 116 -24.50 -7.15 4.49
CA GLN A 116 -25.78 -7.83 4.36
C GLN A 116 -26.37 -8.24 5.72
N LEU A 117 -25.53 -8.72 6.64
CA LEU A 117 -25.92 -9.05 8.02
C LEU A 117 -26.39 -7.81 8.78
N GLN A 118 -25.71 -6.67 8.63
CA GLN A 118 -26.13 -5.39 9.20
C GLN A 118 -27.54 -5.00 8.73
N SER A 119 -27.79 -5.07 7.43
CA SER A 119 -29.12 -4.82 6.87
C SER A 119 -30.17 -5.80 7.42
N ALA A 120 -29.83 -7.09 7.56
CA ALA A 120 -30.73 -8.10 8.12
C ALA A 120 -31.09 -7.85 9.60
N VAL A 121 -30.11 -7.41 10.40
CA VAL A 121 -30.29 -7.06 11.81
C VAL A 121 -31.19 -5.83 11.96
N GLU A 122 -30.95 -4.77 11.16
CA GLU A 122 -31.79 -3.57 11.13
C GLU A 122 -33.25 -3.91 10.78
N LEU A 123 -33.45 -4.76 9.77
CA LEU A 123 -34.77 -5.25 9.38
C LEU A 123 -35.45 -6.04 10.51
N PHE A 124 -34.72 -6.96 11.15
CA PHE A 124 -35.25 -7.75 12.28
C PHE A 124 -35.69 -6.86 13.45
N GLN A 125 -34.90 -5.85 13.79
CA GLN A 125 -35.21 -4.92 14.89
C GLN A 125 -36.39 -3.99 14.58
N GLY A 126 -36.56 -3.63 13.29
CA GLY A 126 -37.70 -2.87 12.81
C GLY A 126 -39.03 -3.64 12.79
N LEU A 127 -39.01 -4.97 12.95
CA LEU A 127 -40.23 -5.78 13.00
C LEU A 127 -41.02 -5.56 14.30
N SER A 128 -42.34 -5.70 14.18
CA SER A 128 -43.21 -5.81 15.37
C SER A 128 -42.79 -7.00 16.26
N PRO A 129 -43.12 -7.00 17.56
CA PRO A 129 -42.83 -8.13 18.46
C PRO A 129 -43.30 -9.48 17.90
N LYS A 130 -44.50 -9.54 17.31
CA LYS A 130 -45.05 -10.73 16.64
C LYS A 130 -44.23 -11.14 15.41
N GLY A 131 -43.73 -10.16 14.66
CA GLY A 131 -42.85 -10.41 13.51
C GLY A 131 -41.52 -11.03 13.93
N ARG A 132 -40.89 -10.49 14.98
CA ARG A 132 -39.64 -11.06 15.55
C ARG A 132 -39.85 -12.47 16.09
N GLN A 133 -40.93 -12.71 16.82
CA GLN A 133 -41.30 -14.06 17.27
C GLN A 133 -41.49 -15.02 16.10
N GLY A 134 -42.07 -14.57 14.99
CA GLY A 134 -42.16 -15.36 13.76
C GLY A 134 -40.80 -15.76 13.20
N VAL A 135 -39.81 -14.85 13.19
CA VAL A 135 -38.45 -15.13 12.70
C VAL A 135 -37.76 -16.13 13.61
N VAL A 136 -37.83 -15.93 14.93
CA VAL A 136 -37.27 -16.85 15.94
C VAL A 136 -37.92 -18.22 15.85
N ALA A 137 -39.23 -18.30 15.63
CA ALA A 137 -39.94 -19.56 15.44
C ALA A 137 -39.48 -20.29 14.17
N ALA A 138 -39.35 -19.60 13.04
CA ALA A 138 -38.85 -20.18 11.80
C ALA A 138 -37.40 -20.68 11.93
N LEU A 139 -36.54 -19.91 12.61
CA LEU A 139 -35.19 -20.34 12.96
C LEU A 139 -35.18 -21.52 13.95
N ARG A 140 -36.22 -21.72 14.76
CA ARG A 140 -36.32 -22.90 15.64
C ARG A 140 -36.67 -24.17 14.88
N GLU A 141 -37.58 -24.07 13.92
CA GLU A 141 -37.96 -25.21 13.06
C GLU A 141 -36.77 -25.66 12.21
N ARG A 142 -35.95 -24.70 11.77
CA ARG A 142 -34.71 -24.96 11.04
C ARG A 142 -33.57 -24.17 11.70
N PRO A 143 -32.89 -24.73 12.73
CA PRO A 143 -31.81 -24.06 13.46
C PRO A 143 -30.60 -23.84 12.57
N LEU A 144 -29.91 -22.71 12.77
CA LEU A 144 -28.62 -22.45 12.15
C LEU A 144 -27.72 -23.69 12.37
N PRO A 145 -26.94 -24.12 11.37
CA PRO A 145 -26.08 -25.30 11.46
C PRO A 145 -24.86 -25.01 12.35
N VAL A 146 -25.11 -24.77 13.63
CA VAL A 146 -24.09 -24.47 14.64
C VAL A 146 -23.46 -25.78 15.08
N ASP A 147 -22.37 -26.17 14.44
CA ASP A 147 -21.46 -27.17 15.02
C ASP A 147 -20.67 -26.53 16.18
N GLU A 148 -20.37 -27.34 17.20
CA GLU A 148 -19.81 -26.99 18.51
C GLU A 148 -18.79 -25.81 18.48
N THR A 149 -19.16 -24.78 19.24
CA THR A 149 -18.44 -23.60 19.80
C THR A 149 -17.30 -22.89 19.04
N PRO A 150 -17.14 -21.56 19.23
CA PRO A 150 -15.95 -20.79 18.84
C PRO A 150 -14.62 -21.37 19.34
N GLU A 151 -14.67 -22.24 20.35
CA GLU A 151 -13.51 -22.91 20.97
C GLU A 151 -12.76 -23.81 19.98
N ILE A 152 -13.47 -24.52 19.09
CA ILE A 152 -12.85 -25.35 18.03
C ILE A 152 -12.20 -24.46 16.96
N LEU A 153 -12.77 -23.27 16.71
CA LEU A 153 -12.18 -22.28 15.80
C LEU A 153 -10.93 -21.67 16.42
N THR A 154 -10.94 -21.33 17.71
CA THR A 154 -9.72 -20.92 18.41
C THR A 154 -8.68 -22.03 18.42
N ASP A 155 -9.01 -23.27 18.78
CA ASP A 155 -8.04 -24.39 18.80
C ASP A 155 -7.45 -24.68 17.41
N ARG A 156 -8.29 -24.77 16.36
CA ARG A 156 -7.82 -25.02 14.99
C ARG A 156 -7.08 -23.82 14.38
N LEU A 157 -7.36 -22.60 14.81
CA LEU A 157 -6.63 -21.42 14.37
C LEU A 157 -5.33 -21.20 15.17
N THR A 158 -5.25 -21.65 16.42
CA THR A 158 -4.03 -21.64 17.23
C THR A 158 -3.08 -22.78 16.84
N ASP A 159 -3.57 -23.97 16.51
CA ASP A 159 -2.74 -25.11 16.10
C ASP A 159 -2.00 -24.90 14.76
N VAL A 160 -2.55 -24.06 13.87
CA VAL A 160 -1.92 -23.71 12.59
C VAL A 160 -0.73 -22.74 12.78
N ALA A 161 -0.64 -22.05 13.92
CA ALA A 161 0.51 -21.22 14.26
C ALA A 161 1.72 -22.05 14.75
N ASP A 162 1.52 -23.30 15.17
CA ASP A 162 2.53 -24.13 15.85
C ASP A 162 2.83 -25.49 15.18
N SER A 163 2.23 -25.86 14.04
CA SER A 163 2.42 -27.19 13.43
C SER A 163 3.11 -27.19 12.05
N GLU A 164 4.22 -27.93 11.96
CA GLU A 164 4.81 -28.40 10.70
C GLU A 164 3.90 -29.47 10.06
N VAL A 165 3.46 -29.20 8.83
CA VAL A 165 2.96 -30.10 7.78
C VAL A 165 2.35 -31.44 8.22
N ALA A 166 1.03 -31.59 8.02
CA ALA A 166 0.44 -32.90 7.72
C ALA A 166 -0.67 -32.78 6.67
N SER A 167 -0.46 -33.46 5.54
CA SER A 167 -1.47 -33.74 4.52
C SER A 167 -2.41 -34.85 4.97
N SER A 168 -3.72 -34.66 4.90
CA SER A 168 -4.65 -35.64 4.30
C SER A 168 -6.09 -35.11 4.19
N ASP A 169 -6.66 -35.33 3.00
CA ASP A 169 -8.04 -35.71 2.68
C ASP A 169 -9.18 -35.16 3.55
N PHE A 170 -9.68 -33.97 3.23
CA PHE A 170 -11.12 -33.65 3.31
C PHE A 170 -11.43 -32.44 2.40
N ALA A 171 -11.57 -32.68 1.09
CA ALA A 171 -12.23 -31.72 0.22
C ALA A 171 -13.75 -31.85 0.40
N PRO A 172 -14.50 -30.78 0.74
CA PRO A 172 -15.96 -30.85 0.71
C PRO A 172 -16.45 -30.98 -0.75
N GLU A 173 -17.21 -32.04 -1.02
CA GLU A 173 -17.68 -32.48 -2.35
C GLU A 173 -18.70 -31.55 -3.06
N VAL A 174 -19.08 -30.40 -2.48
CA VAL A 174 -20.06 -29.51 -3.12
C VAL A 174 -19.68 -28.03 -2.92
N PRO A 175 -19.46 -27.25 -4.00
CA PRO A 175 -19.31 -25.81 -3.86
C PRO A 175 -20.66 -25.18 -3.45
N PRO A 176 -20.68 -24.27 -2.47
CA PRO A 176 -21.91 -23.56 -2.12
C PRO A 176 -22.38 -22.70 -3.30
N PRO A 177 -23.71 -22.48 -3.43
CA PRO A 177 -24.26 -21.70 -4.53
C PRO A 177 -23.69 -20.29 -4.52
N ILE A 178 -23.11 -19.89 -5.66
CA ILE A 178 -22.65 -18.52 -5.91
C ILE A 178 -23.90 -17.66 -6.07
N LEU A 179 -24.14 -16.76 -5.12
CA LEU A 179 -25.19 -15.76 -5.25
C LEU A 179 -24.70 -14.62 -6.15
N ASP A 180 -25.47 -14.36 -7.20
CA ASP A 180 -25.27 -13.27 -8.15
C ASP A 180 -25.21 -11.91 -7.42
N GLU A 181 -24.06 -11.22 -7.51
CA GLU A 181 -23.79 -9.93 -6.86
C GLU A 181 -24.79 -8.82 -7.28
N SER A 182 -25.56 -9.03 -8.37
CA SER A 182 -26.56 -8.09 -8.87
C SER A 182 -27.93 -8.17 -8.20
N GLN A 183 -28.16 -9.14 -7.30
CA GLN A 183 -29.46 -9.37 -6.64
C GLN A 183 -29.50 -8.97 -5.15
N GLY A 184 -28.86 -7.86 -4.79
CA GLY A 184 -28.97 -7.30 -3.43
C GLY A 184 -30.40 -6.88 -3.11
N LEU A 185 -30.96 -7.33 -1.97
CA LEU A 185 -32.17 -6.94 -1.20
C LEU A 185 -33.50 -6.64 -1.92
N SER A 186 -33.48 -6.16 -3.17
CA SER A 186 -34.64 -5.84 -4.01
C SER A 186 -35.55 -7.03 -4.28
N HIS A 187 -35.05 -8.28 -4.21
CA HIS A 187 -35.90 -9.45 -4.40
C HIS A 187 -36.69 -9.84 -3.13
N TYR A 188 -36.36 -9.22 -1.99
CA TYR A 188 -36.95 -9.48 -0.67
C TYR A 188 -37.91 -8.36 -0.22
N LEU A 189 -38.45 -7.57 -1.15
CA LEU A 189 -39.43 -6.48 -0.89
C LEU A 189 -40.78 -6.94 -0.28
N LEU A 190 -40.91 -8.22 0.09
CA LEU A 190 -41.97 -8.81 0.89
C LEU A 190 -41.34 -9.84 1.85
N LEU A 191 -40.57 -9.37 2.84
CA LEU A 191 -39.96 -10.22 3.87
C LEU A 191 -41.02 -10.70 4.86
N THR A 192 -41.54 -11.89 4.62
CA THR A 192 -42.17 -12.67 5.68
C THR A 192 -41.10 -13.07 6.71
N PRO A 193 -41.49 -13.32 7.98
CA PRO A 193 -40.56 -13.80 8.99
C PRO A 193 -39.71 -15.00 8.54
N ASP A 194 -40.29 -15.92 7.78
CA ASP A 194 -39.61 -17.11 7.24
C ASP A 194 -38.49 -16.77 6.25
N LYS A 195 -38.70 -15.75 5.40
CA LYS A 195 -37.69 -15.31 4.43
C LYS A 195 -36.51 -14.64 5.12
N LEU A 196 -36.77 -13.88 6.19
CA LEU A 196 -35.70 -13.25 6.98
C LEU A 196 -34.90 -14.32 7.75
N ALA A 197 -35.58 -15.33 8.30
CA ALA A 197 -34.94 -16.49 8.92
C ALA A 197 -34.03 -17.23 7.92
N GLU A 198 -34.52 -17.53 6.71
CA GLU A 198 -33.70 -18.17 5.67
C GLU A 198 -32.51 -17.28 5.25
N TYR A 199 -32.69 -15.95 5.23
CA TYR A 199 -31.60 -15.03 4.93
C TYR A 199 -30.48 -15.08 5.99
N PHE A 200 -30.82 -15.09 7.29
CA PHE A 200 -29.84 -15.32 8.36
C PHE A 200 -29.12 -16.67 8.19
N ARG A 201 -29.82 -17.73 7.78
CA ARG A 201 -29.20 -19.03 7.50
C ARG A 201 -28.19 -18.97 6.36
N ILE A 202 -28.55 -18.34 5.24
CA ILE A 202 -27.66 -18.17 4.10
C ILE A 202 -26.40 -17.41 4.51
N LEU A 203 -26.54 -16.31 5.25
CA LEU A 203 -25.41 -15.52 5.74
C LEU A 203 -24.50 -16.33 6.67
N TYR A 204 -25.07 -17.14 7.56
CA TYR A 204 -24.29 -18.02 8.45
C TYR A 204 -23.54 -19.12 7.67
N ILE A 205 -24.18 -19.74 6.68
CA ILE A 205 -23.55 -20.73 5.80
C ILE A 205 -22.38 -20.09 5.03
N ASN A 206 -22.57 -18.88 4.50
CA ASN A 206 -21.52 -18.12 3.81
C ASN A 206 -20.36 -17.77 4.75
N TYR A 207 -20.65 -17.46 6.02
CA TYR A 207 -19.62 -17.29 7.05
C TYR A 207 -18.81 -18.58 7.23
N LYS A 208 -19.45 -19.72 7.47
CA LYS A 208 -18.76 -21.02 7.66
C LYS A 208 -17.93 -21.40 6.43
N ALA A 209 -18.46 -21.20 5.22
CA ALA A 209 -17.73 -21.41 3.99
C ALA A 209 -16.50 -20.50 3.87
N SER A 210 -16.60 -19.23 4.29
CA SER A 210 -15.46 -18.31 4.29
C SER A 210 -14.38 -18.70 5.29
N ILE A 211 -14.76 -19.23 6.46
CA ILE A 211 -13.82 -19.77 7.45
C ILE A 211 -13.10 -21.01 6.93
N ALA A 212 -13.82 -21.89 6.22
CA ALA A 212 -13.16 -23.00 5.52
C ALA A 212 -12.15 -22.48 4.49
N LYS A 213 -12.53 -21.54 3.62
CA LYS A 213 -11.56 -20.94 2.68
C LYS A 213 -10.36 -20.32 3.40
N PHE A 214 -10.58 -19.65 4.54
CA PHE A 214 -9.54 -19.02 5.36
C PHE A 214 -8.54 -20.03 5.94
N LEU A 215 -9.01 -21.19 6.40
CA LEU A 215 -8.16 -22.27 6.95
C LEU A 215 -7.41 -23.06 5.86
N TRP A 216 -7.95 -23.10 4.65
CA TRP A 216 -7.42 -23.88 3.52
C TRP A 216 -6.61 -23.04 2.52
N VAL A 217 -6.28 -21.79 2.84
CA VAL A 217 -5.38 -21.00 1.98
C VAL A 217 -4.01 -21.69 2.02
N ASP A 218 -3.67 -22.42 0.98
CA ASP A 218 -2.40 -23.16 0.88
C ASP A 218 -1.22 -22.15 0.77
N PRO A 219 -0.30 -22.10 1.75
CA PRO A 219 0.89 -21.25 1.67
C PRO A 219 1.84 -21.65 0.54
N LEU A 220 1.83 -22.93 0.14
CA LEU A 220 2.76 -23.54 -0.80
C LEU A 220 2.28 -23.50 -2.25
N ALA A 221 0.99 -23.33 -2.51
CA ALA A 221 0.46 -23.19 -3.87
C ALA A 221 1.00 -21.95 -4.62
N SER A 222 1.67 -21.04 -3.92
CA SER A 222 2.28 -19.82 -4.48
C SER A 222 3.81 -19.78 -4.39
N LEU A 223 4.45 -20.83 -3.88
CA LEU A 223 5.90 -20.89 -3.74
C LEU A 223 6.53 -21.55 -4.97
N VAL A 224 7.36 -20.79 -5.69
CA VAL A 224 8.28 -21.32 -6.69
C VAL A 224 9.31 -22.21 -5.96
N PRO A 225 9.60 -23.45 -6.42
CA PRO A 225 10.63 -24.27 -5.81
C PRO A 225 12.01 -23.66 -6.10
N GLY A 226 12.71 -23.14 -5.07
CA GLY A 226 14.13 -22.77 -5.26
C GLY A 226 14.84 -21.80 -4.29
N GLU A 227 14.20 -21.18 -3.28
CA GLU A 227 14.88 -20.09 -2.54
C GLU A 227 14.97 -20.27 -1.01
N THR A 228 15.92 -21.10 -0.59
CA THR A 228 16.54 -21.05 0.74
C THR A 228 17.66 -19.99 0.75
N GLY A 229 17.30 -18.71 0.79
CA GLY A 229 18.24 -17.60 0.89
C GLY A 229 17.63 -16.41 1.64
N ALA A 230 18.05 -16.25 2.88
CA ALA A 230 17.72 -15.21 3.86
C ALA A 230 17.06 -13.90 3.36
N LEU A 231 15.74 -13.77 3.60
CA LEU A 231 15.02 -12.52 3.80
C LEU A 231 14.10 -12.70 5.01
N ASN A 232 14.53 -12.16 6.15
CA ASN A 232 13.86 -12.26 7.44
C ASN A 232 13.08 -10.97 7.72
N GLU A 233 11.76 -11.14 7.81
CA GLU A 233 10.64 -10.28 8.26
C GLU A 233 9.46 -10.48 7.29
N ASP A 234 9.71 -10.41 5.98
CA ASP A 234 8.65 -10.65 4.97
C ASP A 234 8.31 -12.14 4.76
N LYS A 235 9.19 -13.10 5.14
CA LYS A 235 8.88 -14.54 5.00
C LYS A 235 7.80 -15.02 5.98
N GLU A 236 7.73 -14.49 7.20
CA GLU A 236 6.62 -14.84 8.12
C GLU A 236 5.26 -14.44 7.51
N ASP A 237 5.21 -13.26 6.89
CA ASP A 237 4.01 -12.78 6.19
C ASP A 237 3.74 -13.46 4.84
N VAL A 238 4.74 -14.09 4.21
CA VAL A 238 4.55 -14.88 2.97
C VAL A 238 4.20 -16.34 3.27
N GLN A 239 4.64 -16.85 4.42
CA GLN A 239 4.48 -18.24 4.84
C GLN A 239 3.18 -18.45 5.62
N ASN A 240 2.66 -17.41 6.27
CA ASN A 240 1.29 -17.41 6.78
C ASN A 240 0.33 -17.11 5.63
N ALA A 241 -0.69 -17.93 5.46
CA ALA A 241 -1.65 -17.75 4.37
C ALA A 241 -2.50 -16.46 4.52
N VAL A 242 -2.65 -15.98 5.75
CA VAL A 242 -3.52 -14.87 6.16
C VAL A 242 -2.82 -14.00 7.20
N THR A 243 -3.11 -12.69 7.22
CA THR A 243 -2.46 -11.78 8.19
C THR A 243 -3.09 -11.90 9.57
N LYS A 244 -2.34 -11.50 10.62
CA LYS A 244 -2.86 -11.43 11.99
C LYS A 244 -4.16 -10.62 12.08
N SER A 245 -4.24 -9.49 11.39
CA SER A 245 -5.46 -8.68 11.39
C SER A 245 -6.64 -9.36 10.69
N GLN A 246 -6.41 -10.15 9.63
CA GLN A 246 -7.47 -10.94 9.01
C GLN A 246 -7.95 -12.07 9.93
N HIS A 247 -7.02 -12.67 10.68
CA HIS A 247 -7.32 -13.65 11.72
C HIS A 247 -8.16 -13.05 12.85
N ASP A 248 -7.77 -11.89 13.38
CA ASP A 248 -8.54 -11.19 14.42
C ASP A 248 -9.96 -10.86 13.95
N LEU A 249 -10.13 -10.43 12.69
CA LEU A 249 -11.46 -10.20 12.10
C LEU A 249 -12.28 -11.47 11.96
N ALA A 250 -11.65 -12.62 11.70
CA ALA A 250 -12.32 -13.92 11.65
C ALA A 250 -12.84 -14.37 13.02
N LEU A 251 -12.05 -14.15 14.07
CA LEU A 251 -12.47 -14.42 15.45
C LEU A 251 -13.61 -13.49 15.87
N ASP A 252 -13.48 -12.19 15.62
CA ASP A 252 -14.50 -11.19 15.94
C ASP A 252 -15.84 -11.51 15.26
N GLU A 253 -15.81 -11.93 13.99
CA GLU A 253 -17.00 -12.38 13.26
C GLU A 253 -17.61 -13.64 13.89
N GLY A 254 -16.79 -14.60 14.33
CA GLY A 254 -17.26 -15.79 15.04
C GLY A 254 -17.96 -15.45 16.36
N PHE A 255 -17.35 -14.59 17.19
CA PHE A 255 -17.96 -14.12 18.44
C PHE A 255 -19.27 -13.37 18.19
N LEU A 256 -19.33 -12.56 17.12
CA LEU A 256 -20.55 -11.87 16.73
C LEU A 256 -21.66 -12.86 16.37
N TRP A 257 -21.36 -13.88 15.57
CA TRP A 257 -22.32 -14.93 15.22
C TRP A 257 -22.82 -15.69 16.45
N SER A 258 -21.97 -16.00 17.43
CA SER A 258 -22.39 -16.62 18.68
C SER A 258 -23.43 -15.78 19.43
N LYS A 259 -23.20 -14.47 19.54
CA LYS A 259 -24.15 -13.55 20.20
C LYS A 259 -25.45 -13.40 19.41
N ILE A 260 -25.38 -13.40 18.07
CA ILE A 260 -26.56 -13.35 17.21
C ILE A 260 -27.38 -14.62 17.37
N VAL A 261 -26.74 -15.80 17.34
CA VAL A 261 -27.41 -17.09 17.57
C VAL A 261 -28.09 -17.08 18.94
N GLU A 262 -27.40 -16.67 20.00
CA GLU A 262 -27.96 -16.57 21.36
C GLU A 262 -29.20 -15.66 21.38
N GLY A 263 -29.11 -14.46 20.80
CA GLY A 263 -30.22 -13.50 20.76
C GLY A 263 -31.39 -13.90 19.83
N LEU A 264 -31.16 -14.85 18.92
CA LEU A 264 -32.18 -15.45 18.04
C LEU A 264 -32.69 -16.80 18.56
N THR A 265 -32.26 -17.24 19.76
CA THR A 265 -32.75 -18.46 20.43
C THR A 265 -33.54 -18.12 21.70
N PRO A 266 -34.65 -18.82 22.02
CA PRO A 266 -35.44 -18.54 23.21
C PRO A 266 -34.62 -18.66 24.52
N PRO A 267 -34.75 -17.73 25.48
CA PRO A 267 -35.79 -16.68 25.58
C PRO A 267 -35.46 -15.37 24.83
N GLY A 268 -34.39 -15.32 24.03
CA GLY A 268 -34.02 -14.17 23.22
C GLY A 268 -35.07 -13.84 22.15
N GLU A 269 -35.72 -12.69 22.29
CA GLU A 269 -36.66 -12.12 21.29
C GLU A 269 -36.13 -10.81 20.69
N LYS A 270 -34.92 -10.39 21.09
CA LYS A 270 -34.26 -9.14 20.67
C LYS A 270 -32.74 -9.33 20.67
N LEU A 271 -32.09 -8.72 19.70
CA LEU A 271 -30.63 -8.53 19.76
C LEU A 271 -30.34 -7.34 20.67
N GLN A 272 -29.29 -7.47 21.49
CA GLN A 272 -28.86 -6.41 22.39
C GLN A 272 -28.17 -5.29 21.58
N GLU A 273 -28.27 -4.04 22.06
CA GLU A 273 -27.60 -2.87 21.45
C GLU A 273 -26.08 -3.11 21.30
N ALA A 274 -25.46 -3.79 22.26
CA ALA A 274 -24.05 -4.18 22.19
C ALA A 274 -23.70 -5.09 20.98
N VAL A 275 -24.66 -5.86 20.44
CA VAL A 275 -24.47 -6.68 19.22
C VAL A 275 -24.48 -5.80 17.98
N GLU A 276 -25.36 -4.79 17.94
CA GLU A 276 -25.44 -3.82 16.84
C GLU A 276 -24.16 -2.97 16.76
N ASP A 277 -23.68 -2.46 17.90
CA ASP A 277 -22.42 -1.73 17.99
C ASP A 277 -21.22 -2.59 17.55
N SER A 278 -21.19 -3.86 17.99
CA SER A 278 -20.14 -4.81 17.60
C SER A 278 -20.18 -5.09 16.10
N LEU A 279 -21.36 -5.26 15.51
CA LEU A 279 -21.55 -5.47 14.08
C LEU A 279 -21.15 -4.24 13.26
N ALA A 280 -21.60 -3.04 13.65
CA ALA A 280 -21.23 -1.81 12.97
C ALA A 280 -19.70 -1.58 13.00
N ASN A 281 -19.06 -1.84 14.15
CA ASN A 281 -17.61 -1.78 14.28
C ASN A 281 -16.90 -2.79 13.36
N LEU A 282 -17.38 -4.05 13.34
CA LEU A 282 -16.81 -5.11 12.52
C LEU A 282 -16.98 -4.85 11.02
N VAL A 283 -18.16 -4.38 10.58
CA VAL A 283 -18.41 -3.94 9.20
C VAL A 283 -17.42 -2.86 8.79
N ARG A 284 -17.24 -1.84 9.63
CA ARG A 284 -16.28 -0.75 9.38
C ARG A 284 -14.85 -1.27 9.25
N ARG A 285 -14.40 -2.14 10.17
CA ARG A 285 -13.04 -2.70 10.13
C ARG A 285 -12.83 -3.61 8.91
N SER A 286 -13.82 -4.44 8.57
CA SER A 286 -13.78 -5.29 7.38
C SER A 286 -13.77 -4.45 6.08
N TYR A 287 -14.52 -3.36 6.02
CA TYR A 287 -14.46 -2.40 4.91
C TYR A 287 -13.07 -1.80 4.74
N LEU A 288 -12.44 -1.33 5.83
CA LEU A 288 -11.09 -0.77 5.79
C LEU A 288 -10.07 -1.81 5.32
N MET A 289 -10.23 -3.07 5.73
CA MET A 289 -9.37 -4.18 5.30
C MET A 289 -9.55 -4.49 3.81
N PHE A 290 -10.79 -4.59 3.34
CA PHE A 290 -11.13 -4.78 1.93
C PHE A 290 -10.49 -3.68 1.05
N ILE A 291 -10.70 -2.40 1.41
CA ILE A 291 -10.13 -1.26 0.67
C ILE A 291 -8.59 -1.29 0.71
N SER A 292 -7.99 -1.75 1.80
CA SER A 292 -6.54 -1.90 1.89
C SER A 292 -5.99 -2.93 0.89
N PHE A 293 -6.62 -4.09 0.77
CA PHE A 293 -6.21 -5.09 -0.23
C PHE A 293 -6.55 -4.69 -1.66
N ASP A 294 -7.72 -4.09 -1.90
CA ASP A 294 -8.11 -3.59 -3.22
C ASP A 294 -7.07 -2.59 -3.76
N LYS A 295 -6.56 -1.69 -2.91
CA LYS A 295 -5.46 -0.78 -3.25
C LYS A 295 -4.15 -1.50 -3.59
N ARG A 296 -3.84 -2.64 -2.96
CA ARG A 296 -2.61 -3.42 -3.22
C ARG A 296 -2.66 -4.16 -4.56
N VAL A 297 -3.86 -4.53 -5.00
CA VAL A 297 -4.09 -5.32 -6.23
C VAL A 297 -4.26 -4.42 -7.45
N ASN A 298 -4.95 -3.29 -7.28
CA ASN A 298 -5.21 -2.37 -8.38
C ASN A 298 -3.93 -1.67 -8.83
N ARG A 299 -3.62 -1.70 -10.12
CA ARG A 299 -2.46 -0.97 -10.68
C ARG A 299 -2.92 0.28 -11.40
N ALA A 300 -2.09 1.32 -11.35
CA ALA A 300 -2.22 2.45 -12.25
C ALA A 300 -2.15 1.93 -13.70
N LYS A 301 -3.18 2.26 -14.49
CA LYS A 301 -3.27 1.88 -15.89
C LYS A 301 -2.39 2.80 -16.73
N THR A 302 -2.02 2.40 -17.94
CA THR A 302 -1.33 3.27 -18.91
C THR A 302 -2.11 4.56 -19.17
N SER A 303 -3.46 4.51 -19.14
CA SER A 303 -4.31 5.69 -19.25
C SER A 303 -4.08 6.69 -18.13
N THR A 304 -3.87 6.23 -16.89
CA THR A 304 -3.58 7.08 -15.72
C THR A 304 -2.34 7.94 -15.94
N TYR A 305 -1.25 7.35 -16.46
CA TYR A 305 -0.02 8.09 -16.74
C TYR A 305 -0.20 9.05 -17.91
N ARG A 306 -0.87 8.63 -18.98
CA ARG A 306 -1.19 9.49 -20.12
C ARG A 306 -2.03 10.69 -19.71
N GLU A 307 -3.09 10.48 -18.94
CA GLU A 307 -3.99 11.52 -18.42
C GLU A 307 -3.25 12.49 -17.48
N SER A 308 -2.32 12.00 -16.64
CA SER A 308 -1.41 12.83 -15.85
C SER A 308 -0.50 13.71 -16.71
N ILE A 309 0.09 13.15 -17.77
CA ILE A 309 0.94 13.89 -18.70
C ILE A 309 0.12 14.99 -19.41
N GLU A 310 -1.07 14.65 -19.91
CA GLU A 310 -1.95 15.60 -20.61
C GLU A 310 -2.29 16.82 -19.75
N ILE A 311 -2.64 16.63 -18.46
CA ILE A 311 -2.94 17.77 -17.57
C ILE A 311 -1.68 18.57 -17.21
N LEU A 312 -0.53 17.92 -17.02
CA LEU A 312 0.73 18.59 -16.71
C LEU A 312 1.20 19.47 -17.87
N GLU A 313 1.15 18.93 -19.10
CA GLU A 313 1.52 19.67 -20.31
C GLU A 313 0.56 20.85 -20.56
N ALA A 314 -0.74 20.66 -20.37
CA ALA A 314 -1.72 21.74 -20.45
C ALA A 314 -1.48 22.85 -19.40
N MET A 315 -0.96 22.48 -18.22
CA MET A 315 -0.53 23.40 -17.17
C MET A 315 0.86 24.01 -17.40
N GLY A 316 1.49 23.74 -18.56
CA GLY A 316 2.79 24.29 -18.95
C GLY A 316 4.00 23.59 -18.35
N ILE A 317 3.82 22.47 -17.64
CA ILE A 317 4.89 21.68 -17.03
C ILE A 317 5.44 20.68 -18.08
N PRO A 318 6.73 20.74 -18.42
CA PRO A 318 7.32 19.81 -19.38
C PRO A 318 7.42 18.40 -18.79
N CYS A 319 6.99 17.41 -19.57
CA CYS A 319 7.04 15.99 -19.23
C CYS A 319 8.10 15.28 -20.08
N ILE A 320 9.02 14.57 -19.43
CA ILE A 320 10.09 13.80 -20.06
C ILE A 320 9.85 12.33 -19.78
N ASN A 321 9.90 11.49 -20.82
CA ASN A 321 10.01 10.04 -20.63
C ASN A 321 11.48 9.65 -20.67
N ALA A 322 11.96 8.92 -19.68
CA ALA A 322 13.31 8.40 -19.68
C ALA A 322 13.50 7.39 -20.84
N THR A 323 14.72 7.27 -21.35
CA THR A 323 15.06 6.35 -22.45
C THR A 323 15.71 5.08 -21.93
N GLY A 324 15.40 3.93 -22.53
CA GLY A 324 15.95 2.64 -22.14
C GLY A 324 15.46 2.20 -20.75
N ALA A 325 16.34 1.52 -20.00
CA ALA A 325 16.07 0.99 -18.66
C ALA A 325 16.41 1.99 -17.53
N VAL A 326 16.10 3.28 -17.75
CA VAL A 326 16.34 4.36 -16.79
C VAL A 326 15.05 4.69 -16.06
N GLU A 327 15.15 4.85 -14.75
CA GLU A 327 14.03 5.15 -13.86
C GLU A 327 13.88 6.66 -13.66
N ALA A 328 12.66 7.09 -13.34
CA ALA A 328 12.35 8.51 -13.23
C ALA A 328 13.20 9.23 -12.18
N GLU A 329 13.40 8.61 -11.00
CA GLU A 329 14.21 9.12 -9.91
C GLU A 329 15.69 9.27 -10.29
N SER A 330 16.22 8.37 -11.13
CA SER A 330 17.60 8.43 -11.62
C SER A 330 17.80 9.61 -12.56
N LEU A 331 16.93 9.76 -13.57
CA LEU A 331 17.01 10.89 -14.50
C LEU A 331 16.68 12.23 -13.81
N ALA A 332 15.72 12.24 -12.89
CA ALA A 332 15.42 13.42 -12.10
C ALA A 332 16.63 13.86 -11.25
N SER A 333 17.31 12.90 -10.61
CA SER A 333 18.53 13.17 -9.86
C SER A 333 19.64 13.68 -10.76
N ALA A 334 19.80 13.12 -11.96
CA ALA A 334 20.80 13.57 -12.93
C ALA A 334 20.54 15.02 -13.38
N LEU A 335 19.29 15.41 -13.62
CA LEU A 335 18.93 16.80 -13.96
C LEU A 335 19.30 17.78 -12.84
N VAL A 336 19.03 17.41 -11.59
CA VAL A 336 19.35 18.26 -10.42
C VAL A 336 20.86 18.35 -10.19
N VAL A 337 21.58 17.23 -10.22
CA VAL A 337 23.05 17.20 -10.02
C VAL A 337 23.80 18.00 -11.11
N ASN A 338 23.25 18.08 -12.32
CA ASN A 338 23.82 18.88 -13.42
C ASN A 338 23.30 20.34 -13.45
N GLY A 339 22.61 20.81 -12.40
CA GLY A 339 22.21 22.20 -12.24
C GLY A 339 21.00 22.64 -13.09
N HIS A 340 20.21 21.71 -13.61
CA HIS A 340 18.98 22.04 -14.34
C HIS A 340 17.75 22.26 -13.43
N ALA A 341 17.87 21.94 -12.14
CA ALA A 341 16.87 22.11 -11.10
C ALA A 341 17.49 22.00 -9.70
N ASP A 342 16.74 22.31 -8.65
CA ASP A 342 17.22 22.39 -7.27
C ASP A 342 16.87 21.16 -6.42
N PHE A 343 15.71 20.54 -6.67
CA PHE A 343 15.19 19.45 -5.86
C PHE A 343 14.53 18.37 -6.72
N VAL A 344 14.62 17.12 -6.28
CA VAL A 344 13.82 16.01 -6.79
C VAL A 344 12.63 15.79 -5.87
N ALA A 345 11.41 15.99 -6.35
CA ALA A 345 10.19 15.62 -5.65
C ALA A 345 9.89 14.13 -5.83
N SER A 346 10.17 13.34 -4.79
CA SER A 346 9.91 11.90 -4.74
C SER A 346 9.74 11.44 -3.29
N GLU A 347 9.17 10.25 -3.09
CA GLU A 347 9.25 9.54 -1.80
C GLU A 347 10.33 8.46 -1.79
N ASP A 348 10.94 8.20 -2.94
CA ASP A 348 12.03 7.27 -3.06
C ASP A 348 13.31 7.90 -2.51
N THR A 349 13.92 7.19 -1.56
CA THR A 349 15.15 7.65 -0.92
C THR A 349 16.40 7.31 -1.72
N ASP A 350 16.29 6.55 -2.81
CA ASP A 350 17.38 6.28 -3.75
C ASP A 350 17.88 7.56 -4.44
N VAL A 351 17.05 8.59 -4.53
CA VAL A 351 17.44 9.97 -4.91
C VAL A 351 18.65 10.47 -4.12
N LEU A 352 18.71 10.16 -2.82
CA LEU A 352 19.83 10.56 -1.95
C LEU A 352 21.12 9.84 -2.32
N VAL A 353 21.02 8.58 -2.78
CA VAL A 353 22.17 7.77 -3.22
C VAL A 353 22.74 8.30 -4.54
N TYR A 354 21.87 8.79 -5.44
CA TYR A 354 22.30 9.51 -6.64
C TYR A 354 22.93 10.89 -6.33
N GLY A 355 22.75 11.40 -5.10
CA GLY A 355 23.35 12.63 -4.61
C GLY A 355 22.53 13.89 -4.85
N ALA A 356 21.23 13.75 -5.17
CA ALA A 356 20.34 14.89 -5.37
C ALA A 356 19.56 15.23 -4.08
N PRO A 357 19.24 16.52 -3.83
CA PRO A 357 18.31 16.92 -2.79
C PRO A 357 16.89 16.36 -3.02
N LEU A 358 16.39 15.62 -2.04
CA LEU A 358 15.06 15.00 -2.06
C LEU A 358 14.02 15.91 -1.40
N MET A 359 12.88 16.09 -2.04
CA MET A 359 11.70 16.78 -1.51
C MET A 359 10.54 15.79 -1.37
N LYS A 360 10.08 15.58 -0.14
CA LYS A 360 9.01 14.65 0.22
C LYS A 360 7.72 15.36 0.59
N ASN A 361 6.64 14.59 0.73
CA ASN A 361 5.31 15.01 1.16
C ASN A 361 4.60 15.97 0.18
N VAL A 362 4.98 15.96 -1.09
CA VAL A 362 4.35 16.82 -2.09
C VAL A 362 2.87 16.45 -2.31
N THR A 363 2.54 15.16 -2.21
CA THR A 363 1.15 14.67 -2.35
C THR A 363 0.32 14.79 -1.06
N SER A 364 0.91 15.25 0.04
CA SER A 364 0.29 15.33 1.37
C SER A 364 0.09 16.79 1.77
N PRO A 365 -0.98 17.47 1.31
CA PRO A 365 -1.16 18.91 1.49
C PRO A 365 -1.31 19.34 2.96
N SER A 366 -1.74 18.44 3.84
CA SER A 366 -1.86 18.65 5.28
C SER A 366 -0.53 18.53 6.02
N GLU A 367 0.52 18.05 5.36
CA GLU A 367 1.85 17.86 5.95
C GLU A 367 2.84 18.90 5.40
N PRO A 368 3.83 19.31 6.21
CA PRO A 368 4.93 20.13 5.72
C PRO A 368 5.71 19.36 4.65
N LEU A 369 6.24 20.09 3.66
CA LEU A 369 7.25 19.51 2.77
C LEU A 369 8.50 19.18 3.60
N VAL A 370 9.17 18.09 3.26
CA VAL A 370 10.44 17.71 3.89
C VAL A 370 11.52 17.71 2.83
N ILE A 371 12.52 18.56 3.00
CA ILE A 371 13.72 18.57 2.17
C ILE A 371 14.79 17.78 2.91
N VAL A 372 15.34 16.78 2.24
CA VAL A 372 16.54 16.06 2.67
C VAL A 372 17.65 16.44 1.69
N SER A 373 18.58 17.28 2.15
CA SER A 373 19.67 17.81 1.32
C SER A 373 20.57 16.67 0.83
N GLY A 374 20.71 16.48 -0.49
CA GLY A 374 21.63 15.49 -1.07
C GLY A 374 23.08 15.96 -1.08
N GLY A 375 23.31 17.29 -1.03
CA GLY A 375 24.62 17.87 -0.77
C GLY A 375 25.04 17.62 0.68
N ASP A 376 26.24 17.08 0.84
CA ASP A 376 26.97 16.84 2.10
C ASP A 376 26.43 15.78 3.07
N ILE A 377 25.48 14.90 2.74
CA ILE A 377 25.17 13.74 3.62
C ILE A 377 26.43 12.89 3.85
N SER A 378 27.12 12.54 2.76
CA SER A 378 28.38 11.78 2.84
C SER A 378 29.42 12.55 3.67
N SER A 379 29.52 13.87 3.48
CA SER A 379 30.45 14.74 4.20
C SER A 379 30.12 14.82 5.70
N SER A 380 28.84 14.99 6.06
CA SER A 380 28.35 14.99 7.45
C SER A 380 28.58 13.66 8.15
N LEU A 381 28.51 12.56 7.40
CA LEU A 381 28.86 11.22 7.89
C LEU A 381 30.38 10.97 7.89
N GLY A 382 31.19 11.85 7.30
CA GLY A 382 32.63 11.65 7.14
C GLY A 382 32.96 10.44 6.26
N LEU A 383 32.21 10.25 5.18
CA LEU A 383 32.34 9.18 4.21
C LEU A 383 32.65 9.74 2.81
N SER A 384 33.42 8.99 2.02
CA SER A 384 33.52 9.26 0.58
C SER A 384 32.20 8.93 -0.12
N LYS A 385 31.97 9.45 -1.33
CA LYS A 385 30.78 9.12 -2.12
C LYS A 385 30.64 7.61 -2.35
N ALA A 386 31.75 6.93 -2.63
CA ALA A 386 31.76 5.47 -2.79
C ALA A 386 31.38 4.73 -1.50
N ALA A 387 31.92 5.16 -0.34
CA ALA A 387 31.58 4.57 0.95
C ALA A 387 30.12 4.86 1.36
N TYR A 388 29.58 6.02 0.96
CA TYR A 388 28.17 6.34 1.18
C TYR A 388 27.22 5.47 0.35
N ILE A 389 27.55 5.20 -0.92
CA ILE A 389 26.81 4.23 -1.74
C ILE A 389 26.84 2.85 -1.07
N ASP A 390 28.02 2.41 -0.62
CA ASP A 390 28.16 1.14 0.10
C ASP A 390 27.35 1.09 1.40
N LEU A 391 27.28 2.19 2.14
CA LEU A 391 26.42 2.31 3.31
C LEU A 391 24.95 2.12 2.92
N ALA A 392 24.46 2.81 1.89
CA ALA A 392 23.09 2.68 1.43
C ALA A 392 22.77 1.25 0.99
N LEU A 393 23.64 0.62 0.21
CA LEU A 393 23.49 -0.77 -0.24
C LEU A 393 23.48 -1.76 0.93
N LEU A 394 24.33 -1.54 1.94
CA LEU A 394 24.41 -2.39 3.14
C LEU A 394 23.19 -2.20 4.07
N MET A 395 22.59 -1.00 4.10
CA MET A 395 21.31 -0.73 4.76
C MET A 395 20.14 -1.47 4.10
N GLY A 396 20.31 -1.88 2.83
CA GLY A 396 19.32 -2.55 2.00
C GLY A 396 18.58 -1.55 1.11
N THR A 397 18.47 -1.89 -0.18
CA THR A 397 17.81 -1.11 -1.23
C THR A 397 16.90 -2.01 -2.05
N ASP A 398 16.26 -1.49 -3.10
CA ASP A 398 15.55 -2.30 -4.09
C ASP A 398 16.51 -3.23 -4.90
N PHE A 399 17.82 -3.02 -4.81
CA PHE A 399 18.85 -3.77 -5.55
C PHE A 399 19.64 -4.76 -4.67
N THR A 400 19.68 -4.51 -3.35
CA THR A 400 20.48 -5.29 -2.41
C THR A 400 19.69 -5.62 -1.15
N ASP A 401 19.74 -6.89 -0.76
CA ASP A 401 19.11 -7.37 0.47
C ASP A 401 19.85 -6.84 1.70
N ARG A 402 19.12 -6.60 2.78
CA ARG A 402 19.76 -6.27 4.07
C ARG A 402 20.35 -7.55 4.67
N ILE A 403 21.63 -7.52 5.03
CA ILE A 403 22.26 -8.61 5.77
C ILE A 403 21.60 -8.73 7.16
N LYS A 404 21.12 -9.93 7.50
CA LYS A 404 20.47 -10.20 8.79
C LYS A 404 21.38 -9.74 9.94
N ASN A 405 20.83 -9.08 10.96
CA ASN A 405 21.54 -8.49 12.10
C ASN A 405 22.43 -7.26 11.79
N ILE A 406 22.45 -6.76 10.55
CA ILE A 406 23.12 -5.51 10.18
C ILE A 406 22.07 -4.44 9.91
N GLY A 407 21.73 -3.67 10.96
CA GLY A 407 20.84 -2.50 10.85
C GLY A 407 21.59 -1.23 10.46
N PRO A 408 20.90 -0.09 10.24
CA PRO A 408 21.50 1.16 9.77
C PRO A 408 22.70 1.65 10.58
N LYS A 409 22.61 1.58 11.91
CA LYS A 409 23.70 1.96 12.81
C LYS A 409 24.93 1.05 12.62
N THR A 410 24.73 -0.26 12.64
CA THR A 410 25.79 -1.25 12.47
C THR A 410 26.42 -1.16 11.08
N ALA A 411 25.61 -0.96 10.04
CA ALA A 411 26.09 -0.74 8.67
C ALA A 411 27.04 0.47 8.61
N TYR A 412 26.67 1.59 9.21
CA TYR A 412 27.53 2.78 9.26
C TYR A 412 28.84 2.54 10.01
N GLU A 413 28.79 1.90 11.18
CA GLU A 413 29.99 1.54 11.96
C GLU A 413 30.91 0.59 11.16
N PHE A 414 30.33 -0.37 10.45
CA PHE A 414 31.06 -1.33 9.63
C PHE A 414 31.71 -0.67 8.43
N ILE A 415 31.00 0.20 7.70
CA ILE A 415 31.59 0.95 6.59
C ILE A 415 32.72 1.86 7.08
N LYS A 416 32.58 2.54 8.23
CA LYS A 416 33.68 3.33 8.79
C LYS A 416 34.90 2.49 9.17
N ARG A 417 34.68 1.27 9.67
CA ARG A 417 35.75 0.39 10.13
C ARG A 417 36.46 -0.37 9.00
N TYR A 418 35.70 -0.86 8.03
CA TYR A 418 36.18 -1.77 6.99
C TYR A 418 36.24 -1.13 5.59
N GLY A 419 35.76 0.11 5.45
CA GLY A 419 35.88 0.93 4.25
C GLY A 419 34.81 0.66 3.18
N ASN A 420 34.59 -0.61 2.83
CA ASN A 420 33.67 -1.03 1.77
C ASN A 420 32.95 -2.34 2.13
N ILE A 421 31.93 -2.70 1.34
CA ILE A 421 31.14 -3.92 1.58
C ILE A 421 32.01 -5.20 1.54
N GLU A 422 33.00 -5.28 0.66
CA GLU A 422 33.91 -6.43 0.59
C GLU A 422 34.67 -6.63 1.91
N GLY A 423 35.16 -5.54 2.51
CA GLY A 423 35.82 -5.55 3.81
C GLY A 423 34.88 -5.99 4.92
N VAL A 424 33.62 -5.53 4.89
CA VAL A 424 32.59 -5.97 5.83
C VAL A 424 32.35 -7.48 5.70
N VAL A 425 32.11 -7.97 4.48
CA VAL A 425 31.89 -9.39 4.19
C VAL A 425 33.08 -10.24 4.63
N ALA A 426 34.31 -9.81 4.36
CA ALA A 426 35.52 -10.51 4.78
C ALA A 426 35.62 -10.64 6.32
N ALA A 427 35.15 -9.63 7.06
CA ALA A 427 35.13 -9.64 8.51
C ALA A 427 34.04 -10.55 9.09
N VAL A 428 32.82 -10.50 8.53
CA VAL A 428 31.65 -11.17 9.12
C VAL A 428 31.42 -12.60 8.62
N ARG A 429 31.94 -12.98 7.44
CA ARG A 429 31.64 -14.28 6.81
C ARG A 429 32.04 -15.51 7.62
N LYS A 430 32.95 -15.36 8.60
CA LYS A 430 33.40 -16.44 9.49
C LYS A 430 32.51 -16.61 10.72
N GLU A 431 31.62 -15.66 10.99
CA GLU A 431 30.75 -15.71 12.16
C GLU A 431 29.51 -16.57 11.85
N THR A 432 29.17 -17.47 12.77
CA THR A 432 28.06 -18.42 12.61
C THR A 432 26.69 -17.75 12.39
N ARG A 433 26.48 -16.54 12.92
CA ARG A 433 25.23 -15.79 12.75
C ARG A 433 24.97 -15.28 11.32
N TYR A 434 25.95 -15.36 10.43
CA TYR A 434 25.81 -14.97 9.01
C TYR A 434 26.05 -16.14 8.05
N SER A 435 26.02 -17.38 8.53
CA SER A 435 26.30 -18.58 7.72
C SER A 435 25.30 -18.84 6.59
N SER A 436 24.11 -18.24 6.64
CA SER A 436 23.03 -18.45 5.67
C SER A 436 23.14 -17.61 4.39
N TRP A 437 24.23 -16.86 4.19
CA TRP A 437 24.41 -15.96 3.05
C TRP A 437 25.31 -16.56 1.97
N SER A 438 24.83 -16.52 0.72
CA SER A 438 25.67 -16.69 -0.48
C SER A 438 26.39 -15.37 -0.75
N TRP A 439 27.65 -15.29 -0.32
CA TRP A 439 28.43 -14.04 -0.37
C TRP A 439 28.78 -13.64 -1.79
N GLU A 440 29.05 -14.61 -2.66
CA GLU A 440 29.36 -14.41 -4.07
C GLU A 440 28.16 -13.76 -4.79
N ASP A 441 26.96 -14.31 -4.60
CA ASP A 441 25.74 -13.74 -5.19
C ASP A 441 25.43 -12.35 -4.62
N TYR A 442 25.65 -12.16 -3.32
CA TYR A 442 25.44 -10.87 -2.66
C TYR A 442 26.38 -9.80 -3.23
N LEU A 443 27.68 -10.10 -3.34
CA LEU A 443 28.67 -9.17 -3.89
C LEU A 443 28.44 -8.89 -5.39
N ALA A 444 27.98 -9.87 -6.16
CA ALA A 444 27.58 -9.64 -7.55
C ALA A 444 26.43 -8.62 -7.65
N ARG A 445 25.43 -8.71 -6.76
CA ARG A 445 24.33 -7.73 -6.69
C ARG A 445 24.82 -6.35 -6.28
N VAL A 446 25.70 -6.27 -5.29
CA VAL A 446 26.32 -5.02 -4.84
C VAL A 446 27.04 -4.33 -6.00
N ASN A 447 27.81 -5.08 -6.82
CA ASN A 447 28.52 -4.52 -7.96
C ASN A 447 27.58 -4.00 -9.06
N ALA A 448 26.50 -4.74 -9.37
CA ALA A 448 25.48 -4.28 -10.30
C ALA A 448 24.79 -2.99 -9.80
N ALA A 449 24.46 -2.93 -8.52
CA ALA A 449 23.83 -1.76 -7.90
C ALA A 449 24.79 -0.55 -7.86
N ARG A 450 26.06 -0.75 -7.53
CA ARG A 450 27.09 0.30 -7.62
C ARG A 450 27.19 0.88 -9.02
N LEU A 451 27.22 0.02 -10.04
CA LEU A 451 27.28 0.46 -11.43
C LEU A 451 26.07 1.35 -11.76
N LEU A 452 24.88 0.98 -11.31
CA LEU A 452 23.67 1.77 -11.50
C LEU A 452 23.76 3.14 -10.82
N PHE A 453 24.11 3.20 -9.54
CA PHE A 453 24.19 4.46 -8.79
C PHE A 453 25.36 5.37 -9.21
N THR A 454 26.35 4.83 -9.90
CA THR A 454 27.51 5.61 -10.39
C THR A 454 27.39 6.00 -11.87
N THR A 455 26.58 5.29 -12.66
CA THR A 455 26.38 5.59 -14.08
C THR A 455 25.23 6.57 -14.26
N ALA A 456 25.54 7.85 -14.43
CA ALA A 456 24.53 8.87 -14.69
C ALA A 456 23.83 8.61 -16.05
N PRO A 457 22.49 8.66 -16.11
CA PRO A 457 21.76 8.54 -17.36
C PRO A 457 22.08 9.73 -18.29
N PRO A 458 21.99 9.54 -19.62
CA PRO A 458 22.18 10.63 -20.57
C PRO A 458 21.10 11.69 -20.37
N LEU A 459 21.52 12.95 -20.32
CA LEU A 459 20.59 14.07 -20.17
C LEU A 459 19.87 14.34 -21.50
N PRO A 460 18.55 14.58 -21.46
CA PRO A 460 17.82 15.00 -22.64
C PRO A 460 18.23 16.43 -23.06
N PRO A 461 17.97 16.85 -24.31
CA PRO A 461 18.29 18.20 -24.77
C PRO A 461 17.57 19.26 -23.94
N VAL A 462 18.21 20.41 -23.66
CA VAL A 462 17.64 21.48 -22.82
C VAL A 462 16.26 21.96 -23.31
N GLU A 463 16.04 21.97 -24.63
CA GLU A 463 14.75 22.34 -25.23
C GLU A 463 13.60 21.39 -24.82
N SER A 464 13.89 20.12 -24.54
CA SER A 464 12.87 19.12 -24.17
C SER A 464 12.22 19.40 -22.82
N PHE A 465 12.87 20.20 -21.99
CA PHE A 465 12.39 20.56 -20.67
C PHE A 465 12.29 22.06 -20.45
N LYS A 466 12.10 22.86 -21.50
CA LYS A 466 11.66 24.24 -21.31
C LYS A 466 10.16 24.28 -21.05
N GLY A 467 9.77 25.04 -20.02
CA GLY A 467 8.36 25.26 -19.70
C GLY A 467 7.62 25.94 -20.85
N ARG A 468 6.35 25.57 -21.03
CA ARG A 468 5.46 26.20 -22.01
C ARG A 468 4.45 27.09 -21.29
N GLY A 469 3.79 27.97 -22.03
CA GLY A 469 2.63 28.70 -21.50
C GLY A 469 1.48 27.75 -21.16
N ILE A 470 0.62 28.17 -20.23
CA ILE A 470 -0.57 27.41 -19.87
C ILE A 470 -1.58 27.46 -21.02
N ASP A 471 -2.10 26.30 -21.41
CA ASP A 471 -3.23 26.19 -22.31
C ASP A 471 -4.53 26.06 -21.49
N HIS A 472 -5.14 27.20 -21.19
CA HIS A 472 -6.38 27.26 -20.41
C HIS A 472 -7.53 26.48 -21.06
N GLY A 473 -7.59 26.44 -22.40
CA GLY A 473 -8.62 25.70 -23.12
C GLY A 473 -8.45 24.20 -22.98
N ALA A 474 -7.21 23.71 -23.11
CA ALA A 474 -6.88 22.31 -22.86
C ALA A 474 -7.15 21.92 -21.40
N VAL A 475 -6.76 22.74 -20.43
CA VAL A 475 -7.05 22.49 -19.00
C VAL A 475 -8.55 22.35 -18.75
N GLU A 476 -9.37 23.27 -19.26
CA GLU A 476 -10.83 23.20 -19.10
C GLU A 476 -11.43 21.96 -19.78
N ALA A 477 -10.97 21.61 -20.99
CA ALA A 477 -11.43 20.42 -21.70
C ALA A 477 -11.08 19.13 -20.94
N ILE A 478 -9.86 19.03 -20.39
CA ILE A 478 -9.40 17.89 -19.61
C ILE A 478 -10.20 17.76 -18.31
N LEU A 479 -10.40 18.85 -17.57
CA LEU A 479 -11.17 18.81 -16.32
C LEU A 479 -12.65 18.49 -16.58
N THR A 480 -13.21 18.96 -17.70
CA THR A 480 -14.61 18.68 -18.07
C THR A 480 -14.82 17.21 -18.42
N ARG A 481 -13.99 16.64 -19.30
CA ARG A 481 -14.10 15.21 -19.68
C ARG A 481 -13.82 14.26 -18.51
N SER A 482 -13.13 14.72 -17.48
CA SER A 482 -12.80 13.96 -16.28
C SER A 482 -13.79 14.19 -15.13
N ASP A 483 -14.90 14.88 -15.33
CA ASP A 483 -15.89 15.24 -14.27
C ASP A 483 -15.28 16.03 -13.08
N LEU A 484 -14.29 16.86 -13.37
CA LEU A 484 -13.54 17.68 -12.42
C LEU A 484 -13.73 19.19 -12.64
N ARG A 485 -14.72 19.59 -13.43
CA ARG A 485 -14.98 21.01 -13.77
C ARG A 485 -15.17 21.90 -12.55
N SER A 486 -15.67 21.34 -11.44
CA SER A 486 -15.83 22.07 -10.17
C SER A 486 -14.52 22.67 -9.62
N LEU A 487 -13.36 22.13 -10.01
CA LEU A 487 -12.04 22.66 -9.65
C LEU A 487 -11.70 24.01 -10.31
N LEU A 488 -12.43 24.40 -11.36
CA LEU A 488 -12.25 25.71 -12.01
C LEU A 488 -12.96 26.84 -11.24
N HIS A 489 -14.07 26.52 -10.57
CA HIS A 489 -14.95 27.50 -9.93
C HIS A 489 -14.78 27.60 -8.42
N LYS A 490 -14.41 26.49 -7.76
CA LYS A 490 -14.03 26.52 -6.35
C LYS A 490 -12.67 27.19 -6.26
N GLY A 491 -12.66 28.48 -5.90
CA GLY A 491 -11.47 29.12 -5.35
C GLY A 491 -10.85 28.19 -4.31
N ASN A 492 -9.53 28.00 -4.40
CA ASN A 492 -8.71 26.91 -3.88
C ASN A 492 -8.70 26.72 -2.34
N HIS A 493 -9.87 26.65 -1.70
CA HIS A 493 -9.94 26.08 -0.37
C HIS A 493 -9.85 24.56 -0.53
N TRP A 494 -8.64 24.06 -0.33
CA TRP A 494 -8.48 22.72 0.21
C TRP A 494 -9.44 22.61 1.38
N ASP A 495 -10.44 21.76 1.24
CA ASP A 495 -11.38 21.48 2.31
C ASP A 495 -10.61 20.73 3.40
N TYR A 496 -10.04 21.49 4.32
CA TYR A 496 -9.22 20.99 5.43
C TYR A 496 -10.07 20.14 6.39
N GLU A 497 -11.39 20.36 6.43
CA GLU A 497 -12.35 19.52 7.18
C GLU A 497 -12.55 18.16 6.51
N ALA A 498 -12.71 18.12 5.19
CA ALA A 498 -12.71 16.85 4.45
C ALA A 498 -11.39 16.07 4.57
N ALA A 499 -10.26 16.76 4.79
CA ALA A 499 -8.96 16.14 5.10
C ALA A 499 -8.83 15.70 6.58
N TYR A 500 -9.62 16.28 7.48
CA TYR A 500 -9.67 15.93 8.91
C TYR A 500 -10.47 14.64 9.15
N GLU A 501 -11.56 14.42 8.41
CA GLU A 501 -12.23 13.12 8.33
C GLU A 501 -11.35 12.06 7.64
N ASP A 502 -10.57 12.47 6.63
CA ASP A 502 -9.53 11.63 6.00
C ASP A 502 -8.44 11.24 7.02
N ALA A 503 -8.04 12.14 7.93
CA ALA A 503 -7.03 11.92 8.97
C ALA A 503 -7.44 10.92 10.07
N MET A 504 -8.75 10.72 10.30
CA MET A 504 -9.27 9.67 11.19
C MET A 504 -9.08 8.26 10.61
N GLY A 505 -8.81 8.14 9.31
CA GLY A 505 -8.29 6.95 8.66
C GLY A 505 -6.77 6.84 8.85
N LYS A 506 -6.28 6.86 10.09
CA LYS A 506 -4.95 6.32 10.38
C LYS A 506 -4.86 4.92 9.80
N ASP A 507 -3.64 4.51 9.44
CA ASP A 507 -3.28 3.18 9.01
C ASP A 507 -3.75 2.16 10.07
N TYR A 508 -5.03 1.77 10.01
CA TYR A 508 -5.73 1.15 11.15
C TYR A 508 -5.13 -0.20 11.51
N PHE A 509 -4.53 -0.85 10.50
CA PHE A 509 -3.81 -2.12 10.64
C PHE A 509 -2.28 -1.96 10.56
N GLY A 510 -1.76 -0.73 10.43
CA GLY A 510 -0.32 -0.48 10.21
C GLY A 510 0.18 -0.95 8.84
N ASP A 511 -0.74 -1.35 7.97
CA ASP A 511 -0.49 -1.82 6.62
C ASP A 511 -0.33 -0.62 5.70
N ARG A 512 0.92 -0.14 5.54
CA ARG A 512 1.24 0.79 4.46
C ARG A 512 0.91 0.07 3.15
N PRO A 513 -0.16 0.46 2.41
CA PRO A 513 -0.26 0.00 1.04
C PRO A 513 1.03 0.46 0.38
N ALA A 514 1.81 -0.47 -0.14
CA ALA A 514 2.99 -0.13 -0.91
C ALA A 514 2.48 0.67 -2.11
N ALA A 515 2.47 1.99 -1.99
CA ALA A 515 2.36 2.88 -3.12
C ALA A 515 3.69 2.75 -3.85
N SER A 516 3.80 1.70 -4.68
CA SER A 516 5.01 1.38 -5.46
C SER A 516 4.72 0.39 -6.58
#